data_AF-A0A6A3GZT8-F1
#
_entry.id   AF-A0A6A3GZT8-F1
#
_cell.length_a   1.000
_cell.length_b   1.000
_cell.length_c   1.000
_cell.angle_alpha   90.00
_cell.angle_beta   90.00
_cell.angle_gamma   90.00
#
_symmetry.space_group_name_H-M   'P 1'
#
loop_
_entity.id
_entity.type
_entity.pdbx_description
1 polymer ?
#
loop_
_entity_poly.entity_id
_entity_poly.type
_entity_poly.pdbx_seq_one_letter_code
_entity_poly.pdbx_strand_id
1 'polypeptide(L)'
;MTARYKPELTKFTSFKDDVEYSNDCVFTPEELLRITPDHLCHWMHQQAYGDPEPSEVMRPVHRRSNTLEFSKKATSSFMPRINSTWYPVTERGNPTRSDAVNKLIKKVKKFEVRREGSESKARRALEFEEFMSLLLLVRPHWGRDNTAYMGGSALALQWYICARIDDMMKLQFGNFSPNTQYSSTLLFQMRWSKNIHEERDAPEQILIGSMDPKMCALLNLAVYIESSANVTSSEFVYGNPKDGDRANKD
;
A
#
# COMPACT_ATOMS: atom_id res chain seq x y z
N MET A 1 -4.99 -14.36 7.00
CA MET A 1 -3.80 -13.50 6.78
C MET A 1 -2.65 -14.25 6.10
N THR A 2 -2.41 -15.51 6.46
CA THR A 2 -1.46 -16.45 5.86
C THR A 2 -1.65 -16.66 4.36
N ALA A 3 -2.88 -16.65 3.83
CA ALA A 3 -3.15 -16.86 2.40
C ALA A 3 -2.38 -15.93 1.46
N ARG A 4 -2.18 -14.65 1.83
CA ARG A 4 -1.42 -13.70 1.00
C ARG A 4 0.09 -13.98 1.00
N TYR A 5 0.61 -14.52 2.10
CA TYR A 5 2.05 -14.77 2.28
C TYR A 5 2.45 -16.18 1.84
N LYS A 6 1.47 -17.10 1.76
CA LYS A 6 1.70 -18.50 1.42
C LYS A 6 2.42 -18.70 0.08
N PRO A 7 2.02 -18.02 -1.03
CA PRO A 7 2.72 -18.18 -2.31
C PRO A 7 4.19 -17.80 -2.25
N GLU A 8 4.54 -16.84 -1.40
CA GLU A 8 5.92 -16.39 -1.24
C GLU A 8 6.76 -17.39 -0.46
N LEU A 9 6.20 -17.97 0.60
CA LEU A 9 6.84 -19.07 1.32
C LEU A 9 7.05 -20.27 0.38
N THR A 10 6.04 -20.65 -0.40
CA THR A 10 6.11 -21.78 -1.35
C THR A 10 7.21 -21.57 -2.39
N LYS A 11 7.36 -20.36 -2.94
CA LYS A 11 8.47 -20.03 -3.86
C LYS A 11 9.83 -20.17 -3.20
N PHE A 12 9.96 -19.69 -1.96
CA PHE A 12 11.21 -19.78 -1.22
C PHE A 12 11.58 -21.24 -0.93
N THR A 13 10.66 -22.03 -0.39
CA THR A 13 10.94 -23.44 -0.08
C THR A 13 11.20 -24.25 -1.35
N SER A 14 10.47 -23.96 -2.44
CA SER A 14 10.72 -24.62 -3.73
C SER A 14 12.15 -24.37 -4.23
N PHE A 15 12.64 -23.13 -4.11
CA PHE A 15 14.03 -22.78 -4.43
C PHE A 15 15.04 -23.46 -3.49
N LYS A 16 14.72 -23.52 -2.19
CA LYS A 16 15.61 -24.08 -1.15
C LYS A 16 15.75 -25.60 -1.26
N ASP A 17 14.69 -26.29 -1.65
CA ASP A 17 14.63 -27.75 -1.73
C ASP A 17 14.85 -28.27 -3.16
N ASP A 18 14.92 -27.38 -4.15
CA ASP A 18 14.97 -27.69 -5.59
C ASP A 18 13.80 -28.59 -6.04
N VAL A 19 12.59 -28.28 -5.53
CA VAL A 19 11.35 -29.02 -5.76
C VAL A 19 10.21 -28.06 -6.02
N GLU A 20 9.37 -28.30 -7.02
CA GLU A 20 8.15 -27.52 -7.22
C GLU A 20 7.05 -27.93 -6.24
N TYR A 21 6.76 -27.07 -5.27
CA TYR A 21 5.63 -27.26 -4.36
C TYR A 21 4.34 -26.62 -4.88
N SER A 22 3.20 -27.29 -4.71
CA SER A 22 1.88 -26.68 -4.89
C SER A 22 1.65 -25.55 -3.88
N ASN A 23 0.86 -24.54 -4.25
CA ASN A 23 0.45 -23.47 -3.33
C ASN A 23 -0.36 -23.98 -2.13
N ASP A 24 -1.01 -25.13 -2.26
CA ASP A 24 -1.79 -25.78 -1.21
C ASP A 24 -0.92 -26.65 -0.28
N CYS A 25 0.36 -26.83 -0.60
CA CYS A 25 1.29 -27.61 0.23
C CYS A 25 1.36 -27.00 1.63
N VAL A 26 1.28 -27.81 2.69
CA VAL A 26 1.42 -27.36 4.08
C VAL A 26 2.78 -27.81 4.59
N PHE A 27 3.60 -26.85 5.02
CA PHE A 27 4.92 -27.13 5.60
C PHE A 27 4.79 -27.40 7.09
N THR A 28 5.40 -28.48 7.54
CA THR A 28 5.46 -28.90 8.94
C THR A 28 6.36 -27.97 9.77
N PRO A 29 6.13 -27.84 11.09
CA PRO A 29 7.02 -27.09 11.96
C PRO A 29 8.49 -27.53 11.88
N GLU A 30 8.73 -28.83 11.72
CA GLU A 30 10.06 -29.44 11.61
C GLU A 30 10.77 -28.98 10.33
N GLU A 31 10.08 -28.95 9.20
CA GLU A 31 10.61 -28.40 7.94
C GLU A 31 10.95 -26.92 8.07
N LEU A 32 10.07 -26.15 8.71
CA LEU A 32 10.27 -24.71 8.90
C LEU A 32 11.44 -24.41 9.84
N LEU A 33 11.69 -25.26 10.85
CA LEU A 33 12.84 -25.14 11.76
C LEU A 33 14.18 -25.46 11.09
N ARG A 34 14.21 -26.14 9.95
CA ARG A 34 15.43 -26.38 9.15
C ARG A 34 15.85 -25.17 8.31
N ILE A 35 15.03 -24.13 8.24
CA ILE A 35 15.36 -22.92 7.49
C ILE A 35 16.43 -22.12 8.27
N THR A 36 17.53 -21.80 7.61
CA THR A 36 18.64 -21.02 8.14
C THR A 36 18.71 -19.64 7.46
N PRO A 37 19.46 -18.69 8.01
CA PRO A 37 19.74 -17.42 7.34
C PRO A 37 20.38 -17.56 5.97
N ASP A 38 21.24 -18.56 5.77
CA ASP A 38 21.97 -18.75 4.50
C ASP A 38 21.02 -19.15 3.37
N HIS A 39 20.06 -20.04 3.64
CA HIS A 39 18.98 -20.36 2.70
C HIS A 39 18.24 -19.09 2.23
N LEU A 40 17.91 -18.20 3.18
CA LEU A 40 17.25 -16.93 2.86
C LEU A 40 18.16 -15.98 2.08
N CYS A 41 19.45 -15.93 2.41
CA CYS A 41 20.41 -15.08 1.72
C CYS A 41 20.60 -15.53 0.27
N HIS A 42 20.80 -16.82 0.00
CA HIS A 42 20.89 -17.36 -1.36
C HIS A 42 19.63 -17.07 -2.16
N TRP A 43 18.45 -17.27 -1.56
CA TRP A 43 17.20 -16.96 -2.24
C TRP A 43 17.05 -15.46 -2.54
N MET A 44 17.34 -14.59 -1.58
CA MET A 44 17.28 -13.13 -1.78
C MET A 44 18.34 -12.63 -2.75
N HIS A 45 19.51 -13.27 -2.80
CA HIS A 45 20.52 -13.02 -3.81
C HIS A 45 20.03 -13.40 -5.20
N GLN A 46 19.46 -14.61 -5.37
CA GLN A 46 18.84 -15.04 -6.62
C GLN A 46 17.79 -14.04 -7.09
N GLN A 47 16.95 -13.54 -6.17
CA GLN A 47 15.95 -12.53 -6.50
C GLN A 47 16.56 -11.19 -6.92
N ALA A 48 17.57 -10.69 -6.20
CA ALA A 48 18.10 -9.34 -6.41
C ALA A 48 19.15 -9.25 -7.52
N TYR A 49 20.06 -10.22 -7.58
CA TYR A 49 21.23 -10.27 -8.46
C TYR A 49 21.09 -11.28 -9.60
N GLY A 50 20.09 -12.16 -9.57
CA GLY A 50 19.91 -13.23 -10.56
C GLY A 50 20.79 -14.46 -10.32
N ASP A 51 21.55 -14.46 -9.23
CA ASP A 51 22.53 -15.48 -8.86
C ASP A 51 22.50 -15.68 -7.33
N PRO A 52 22.49 -16.91 -6.79
CA PRO A 52 22.46 -17.14 -5.34
C PRO A 52 23.77 -16.77 -4.62
N GLU A 53 24.89 -16.77 -5.34
CA GLU A 53 26.25 -16.50 -4.84
C GLU A 53 26.89 -15.34 -5.64
N PRO A 54 26.31 -14.13 -5.56
CA PRO A 54 26.72 -13.02 -6.39
C PRO A 54 28.14 -12.56 -6.05
N SER A 55 28.95 -12.37 -7.09
CA SER A 55 30.28 -11.78 -6.94
C SER A 55 30.23 -10.32 -6.49
N GLU A 56 31.35 -9.79 -5.98
CA GLU A 56 31.41 -8.42 -5.46
C GLU A 56 31.15 -7.33 -6.50
N VAL A 57 31.39 -7.64 -7.78
CA VAL A 57 31.17 -6.71 -8.90
C VAL A 57 29.72 -6.69 -9.37
N MET A 58 28.92 -7.72 -9.04
CA MET A 58 27.52 -7.78 -9.44
C MET A 58 26.68 -6.71 -8.74
N ARG A 59 25.59 -6.33 -9.43
CA ARG A 59 24.67 -5.27 -9.00
C ARG A 59 23.25 -5.82 -8.88
N PRO A 60 22.48 -5.44 -7.83
CA PRO A 60 21.15 -5.97 -7.58
C PRO A 60 20.09 -5.26 -8.44
N VAL A 61 20.06 -5.58 -9.74
CA VAL A 61 19.22 -4.89 -10.74
C VAL A 61 17.85 -5.53 -10.96
N HIS A 62 17.62 -6.76 -10.47
CA HIS A 62 16.43 -7.54 -10.81
C HIS A 62 15.24 -7.26 -9.89
N ARG A 63 15.47 -7.09 -8.58
CA ARG A 63 14.42 -6.84 -7.59
C ARG A 63 14.83 -5.75 -6.61
N ARG A 64 13.85 -4.96 -6.19
CA ARG A 64 14.03 -3.91 -5.18
C ARG A 64 13.94 -4.44 -3.75
N SER A 65 14.54 -3.71 -2.82
CA SER A 65 14.56 -3.98 -1.39
C SER A 65 13.15 -4.11 -0.81
N ASN A 66 12.17 -3.33 -1.28
CA ASN A 66 10.79 -3.43 -0.79
C ASN A 66 10.18 -4.79 -1.11
N THR A 67 10.53 -5.39 -2.25
CA THR A 67 10.13 -6.76 -2.57
C THR A 67 10.80 -7.74 -1.63
N LEU A 68 12.11 -7.61 -1.38
CA LEU A 68 12.82 -8.47 -0.43
C LEU A 68 12.30 -8.33 1.01
N GLU A 69 11.89 -7.13 1.43
CA GLU A 69 11.25 -6.90 2.73
C GLU A 69 9.88 -7.56 2.82
N PHE A 70 9.11 -7.54 1.73
CA PHE A 70 7.88 -8.29 1.65
C PHE A 70 8.14 -9.80 1.76
N SER A 71 9.10 -10.32 0.99
CA SER A 71 9.53 -11.72 1.04
C SER A 71 9.96 -12.13 2.45
N LYS A 72 10.81 -11.33 3.10
CA LYS A 72 11.23 -11.50 4.49
C LYS A 72 10.03 -11.56 5.44
N LYS A 73 9.10 -10.62 5.33
CA LYS A 73 7.90 -10.54 6.17
C LYS A 73 6.97 -11.74 5.95
N ALA A 74 6.79 -12.14 4.70
CA ALA A 74 5.96 -13.28 4.32
C ALA A 74 6.53 -14.57 4.94
N THR A 75 7.82 -14.85 4.71
CA THR A 75 8.48 -16.04 5.30
C THR A 75 8.46 -15.99 6.82
N SER A 76 8.74 -14.83 7.43
CA SER A 76 8.73 -14.66 8.89
C SER A 76 7.38 -15.01 9.52
N SER A 77 6.26 -14.76 8.82
CA SER A 77 4.92 -15.01 9.36
C SER A 77 4.60 -16.49 9.59
N PHE A 78 5.37 -17.39 8.99
CA PHE A 78 5.24 -18.83 9.15
C PHE A 78 6.31 -19.44 10.09
N MET A 79 7.34 -18.69 10.47
CA MET A 79 8.42 -19.24 11.29
C MET A 79 7.91 -19.58 12.69
N PRO A 80 8.13 -20.81 13.20
CA PRO A 80 7.61 -21.23 14.51
C PRO A 80 8.05 -20.31 15.67
N ARG A 81 9.23 -19.70 15.56
CA ARG A 81 9.80 -18.81 16.58
C ARG A 81 9.71 -17.34 16.18
N ILE A 82 8.54 -16.88 15.74
CA ILE A 82 8.33 -15.59 15.06
C ILE A 82 8.98 -14.38 15.75
N ASN A 83 8.90 -14.30 17.08
CA ASN A 83 9.39 -13.17 17.89
C ASN A 83 10.86 -13.33 18.34
N SER A 84 11.45 -14.52 18.21
CA SER A 84 12.82 -14.78 18.67
C SER A 84 13.83 -14.27 17.63
N THR A 85 14.78 -13.44 18.06
CA THR A 85 15.93 -13.07 17.24
C THR A 85 16.78 -14.31 16.93
N TRP A 86 17.38 -14.35 15.74
CA TRP A 86 18.30 -15.43 15.38
C TRP A 86 19.58 -15.33 16.19
N TYR A 87 19.97 -16.42 16.84
CA TYR A 87 21.23 -16.54 17.56
C TYR A 87 22.21 -17.41 16.75
N PRO A 88 23.35 -16.85 16.30
CA PRO A 88 24.24 -17.54 15.36
C PRO A 88 24.99 -18.73 15.99
N VAL A 89 25.26 -18.71 17.30
CA VAL A 89 26.07 -19.77 17.95
C VAL A 89 25.25 -21.04 18.20
N THR A 90 23.96 -20.91 18.54
CA THR A 90 23.09 -22.09 18.73
C THR A 90 22.21 -22.39 17.53
N GLU A 91 22.29 -21.57 16.47
CA GLU A 91 21.49 -21.67 15.26
C GLU A 91 19.98 -21.77 15.55
N ARG A 92 19.51 -20.93 16.47
CA ARG A 92 18.13 -20.93 16.95
C ARG A 92 17.50 -19.56 16.84
N GLY A 93 16.20 -19.55 16.51
CA GLY A 93 15.38 -18.34 16.48
C GLY A 93 14.68 -18.21 15.12
N ASN A 94 14.25 -17.00 14.78
CA ASN A 94 13.69 -16.72 13.47
C ASN A 94 14.80 -16.33 12.49
N PRO A 95 15.10 -17.14 11.46
CA PRO A 95 16.21 -16.89 10.53
C PRO A 95 16.06 -15.58 9.75
N THR A 96 14.81 -15.13 9.53
CA THR A 96 14.54 -13.83 8.89
C THR A 96 14.96 -12.63 9.75
N ARG A 97 15.16 -12.81 11.06
CA ARG A 97 15.60 -11.77 12.00
C ARG A 97 17.12 -11.74 12.18
N SER A 98 17.88 -12.52 11.41
CA SER A 98 19.34 -12.53 11.44
C SER A 98 19.96 -11.25 10.87
N ASP A 99 21.17 -10.93 11.33
CA ASP A 99 21.93 -9.79 10.81
C ASP A 99 22.31 -9.95 9.34
N ALA A 100 22.59 -11.18 8.88
CA ALA A 100 22.94 -11.47 7.49
C ALA A 100 21.83 -11.02 6.53
N VAL A 101 20.60 -11.48 6.76
CA VAL A 101 19.42 -11.11 5.96
C VAL A 101 19.18 -9.60 5.99
N ASN A 102 19.31 -8.97 7.17
CA ASN A 102 19.15 -7.53 7.32
C ASN A 102 20.23 -6.73 6.57
N LYS A 103 21.50 -7.17 6.63
CA LYS A 103 22.63 -6.54 5.92
C LYS A 103 22.46 -6.65 4.40
N LEU A 104 21.98 -7.79 3.90
CA LEU A 104 21.68 -7.98 2.47
C LEU A 104 20.65 -6.95 1.99
N ILE A 105 19.50 -6.83 2.66
CA ILE A 105 18.46 -5.87 2.29
C ILE A 105 19.00 -4.43 2.34
N LYS A 106 19.78 -4.08 3.38
CA LYS A 106 20.44 -2.77 3.49
C LYS A 106 21.42 -2.51 2.34
N LYS A 107 22.18 -3.53 1.90
CA LYS A 107 23.09 -3.44 0.75
C LYS A 107 22.32 -3.15 -0.54
N VAL A 108 21.21 -3.87 -0.79
CA VAL A 108 20.34 -3.61 -1.95
C VAL A 108 19.76 -2.19 -1.90
N LYS A 109 19.23 -1.73 -0.76
CA LYS A 109 18.79 -0.34 -0.57
C LYS A 109 19.87 0.67 -0.95
N LYS A 110 21.12 0.42 -0.56
CA LYS A 110 22.26 1.30 -0.86
C LYS A 110 22.54 1.39 -2.36
N PHE A 111 22.43 0.29 -3.10
CA PHE A 111 22.59 0.30 -4.56
C PHE A 111 21.45 1.06 -5.26
N GLU A 112 20.21 0.89 -4.79
CA GLU A 112 19.07 1.62 -5.35
C GLU A 112 19.21 3.14 -5.23
N VAL A 113 19.60 3.65 -4.05
CA VAL A 113 19.76 5.10 -3.86
C VAL A 113 20.93 5.67 -4.68
N ARG A 114 21.92 4.82 -5.02
CA ARG A 114 23.04 5.16 -5.91
C ARG A 114 22.68 5.05 -7.39
N ARG A 115 21.45 4.64 -7.73
CA ARG A 115 21.01 4.34 -9.11
C ARG A 115 21.83 3.23 -9.77
N GLU A 116 22.38 2.33 -8.96
CA GLU A 116 23.13 1.13 -9.38
C GLU A 116 22.32 -0.17 -9.12
N GLY A 117 21.10 -0.05 -8.59
CA GLY A 117 20.18 -1.15 -8.34
C GLY A 117 18.94 -1.09 -9.23
N SER A 118 17.96 -1.93 -8.95
CA SER A 118 16.70 -1.99 -9.71
C SER A 118 15.94 -0.66 -9.72
N GLU A 119 15.47 -0.23 -10.89
CA GLU A 119 14.87 1.08 -11.11
C GLU A 119 13.56 1.30 -10.33
N SER A 120 13.33 2.56 -9.96
CA SER A 120 12.10 2.95 -9.29
C SER A 120 10.92 3.03 -10.25
N LYS A 121 9.87 2.24 -9.98
CA LYS A 121 8.56 2.37 -10.63
C LYS A 121 7.62 3.34 -9.89
N ALA A 122 8.14 4.12 -8.94
CA ALA A 122 7.35 5.14 -8.27
C ALA A 122 6.96 6.23 -9.28
N ARG A 123 5.67 6.54 -9.36
CA ARG A 123 5.18 7.62 -10.22
C ARG A 123 5.47 8.96 -9.54
N ARG A 124 5.79 9.99 -10.33
CA ARG A 124 5.88 11.36 -9.83
C ARG A 124 4.49 11.87 -9.40
N ALA A 125 4.48 12.93 -8.61
CA ALA A 125 3.24 13.63 -8.28
C ALA A 125 2.58 14.18 -9.55
N LEU A 126 1.24 14.23 -9.52
CA LEU A 126 0.44 14.84 -10.58
C LEU A 126 0.61 16.36 -10.53
N GLU A 127 0.86 16.97 -11.67
CA GLU A 127 0.97 18.43 -11.78
C GLU A 127 -0.40 19.06 -12.00
N PHE A 128 -0.51 20.36 -11.69
CA PHE A 128 -1.79 21.06 -11.73
C PHE A 128 -2.44 21.02 -13.12
N GLU A 129 -1.69 21.24 -14.20
CA GLU A 129 -2.25 21.19 -15.56
C GLU A 129 -2.75 19.79 -15.95
N GLU A 130 -2.06 18.75 -15.50
CA GLU A 130 -2.48 17.37 -15.75
C GLU A 130 -3.75 17.03 -14.98
N PHE A 131 -3.85 17.51 -13.74
CA PHE A 131 -5.06 17.39 -12.94
C PHE A 131 -6.25 18.10 -13.59
N MET A 132 -6.06 19.33 -14.06
CA MET A 132 -7.09 20.09 -14.76
C MET A 132 -7.51 19.40 -16.06
N SER A 133 -6.54 18.87 -16.82
CA SER A 133 -6.80 18.09 -18.03
C SER A 133 -7.62 16.83 -17.72
N LEU A 134 -7.30 16.15 -16.63
CA LEU A 134 -8.03 14.96 -16.19
C LEU A 134 -9.48 15.29 -15.79
N LEU A 135 -9.73 16.40 -15.09
CA LEU A 135 -11.10 16.86 -14.83
C LEU A 135 -11.86 17.21 -16.11
N LEU A 136 -11.17 17.81 -17.10
CA LEU A 136 -11.76 18.11 -18.41
C LEU A 136 -12.12 16.84 -19.21
N LEU A 137 -11.37 15.75 -19.04
CA LEU A 137 -11.68 14.48 -19.69
C LEU A 137 -12.91 13.80 -19.06
N VAL A 138 -13.14 13.97 -17.76
CA VAL A 138 -14.29 13.36 -17.06
C VAL A 138 -15.60 14.10 -17.36
N ARG A 139 -15.56 15.44 -17.48
CA ARG A 139 -16.75 16.30 -17.63
C ARG A 139 -17.70 15.95 -18.79
N PRO A 140 -17.23 15.64 -20.00
CA PRO A 140 -18.11 15.28 -21.13
C PRO A 140 -18.98 14.04 -20.87
N HIS A 141 -18.62 13.20 -19.89
CA HIS A 141 -19.37 12.00 -19.53
C HIS A 141 -20.46 12.26 -18.48
N TRP A 142 -20.52 13.47 -17.91
CA TRP A 142 -21.58 13.86 -16.99
C TRP A 142 -22.95 13.76 -17.68
N GLY A 143 -23.95 13.28 -16.93
CA GLY A 143 -25.32 13.06 -17.40
C GLY A 143 -25.51 11.78 -18.21
N ARG A 144 -24.43 11.13 -18.66
CA ARG A 144 -24.48 9.82 -19.35
C ARG A 144 -24.15 8.66 -18.43
N ASP A 145 -23.29 8.91 -17.44
CA ASP A 145 -22.79 7.91 -16.51
C ASP A 145 -22.67 8.52 -15.10
N ASN A 146 -23.37 7.93 -14.13
CA ASN A 146 -23.30 8.34 -12.73
C ASN A 146 -21.87 8.20 -12.17
N THR A 147 -21.07 7.29 -12.72
CA THR A 147 -19.66 7.09 -12.38
C THR A 147 -18.80 8.30 -12.75
N ALA A 148 -19.19 9.08 -13.77
CA ALA A 148 -18.45 10.28 -14.17
C ALA A 148 -18.62 11.43 -13.17
N TYR A 149 -19.81 11.56 -12.57
CA TYR A 149 -20.04 12.49 -11.45
C TYR A 149 -19.22 12.09 -10.24
N MET A 150 -19.26 10.79 -9.89
CA MET A 150 -18.48 10.22 -8.79
C MET A 150 -16.98 10.48 -8.99
N GLY A 151 -16.46 10.18 -10.19
CA GLY A 151 -15.07 10.38 -10.54
C GLY A 151 -14.65 11.84 -10.41
N GLY A 152 -15.41 12.76 -11.02
CA GLY A 152 -15.11 14.19 -10.95
C GLY A 152 -15.08 14.73 -9.52
N SER A 153 -16.07 14.32 -8.71
CA SER A 153 -16.15 14.65 -7.28
C SER A 153 -14.99 14.09 -6.47
N ALA A 154 -14.71 12.78 -6.61
CA ALA A 154 -13.63 12.11 -5.89
C ALA A 154 -12.27 12.72 -6.22
N LEU A 155 -12.00 13.02 -7.49
CA LEU A 155 -10.75 13.64 -7.94
C LEU A 155 -10.58 15.06 -7.42
N ALA A 156 -11.63 15.89 -7.51
CA ALA A 156 -11.62 17.26 -7.00
C ALA A 156 -11.37 17.30 -5.50
N LEU A 157 -12.08 16.47 -4.74
CA LEU A 157 -11.90 16.40 -3.31
C LEU A 157 -10.53 15.82 -2.93
N GLN A 158 -10.10 14.73 -3.59
CA GLN A 158 -8.80 14.11 -3.34
C GLN A 158 -7.65 15.11 -3.50
N TRP A 159 -7.69 15.92 -4.55
CA TRP A 159 -6.71 16.99 -4.79
C TRP A 159 -6.73 18.01 -3.66
N TYR A 160 -7.92 18.45 -3.23
CA TYR A 160 -8.08 19.43 -2.16
C TYR A 160 -7.49 18.95 -0.83
N ILE A 161 -7.83 17.74 -0.40
CA ILE A 161 -7.40 17.21 0.91
C ILE A 161 -6.08 16.41 0.85
N CYS A 162 -5.41 16.38 -0.31
CA CYS A 162 -4.18 15.63 -0.55
C CYS A 162 -4.26 14.14 -0.13
N ALA A 163 -5.42 13.50 -0.36
CA ALA A 163 -5.67 12.14 0.09
C ALA A 163 -5.23 11.08 -0.93
N ARG A 164 -5.07 9.84 -0.45
CA ARG A 164 -4.88 8.67 -1.31
C ARG A 164 -6.23 8.16 -1.79
N ILE A 165 -6.30 7.64 -3.01
CA ILE A 165 -7.56 7.15 -3.59
C ILE A 165 -8.18 6.02 -2.76
N ASP A 166 -7.37 5.18 -2.11
CA ASP A 166 -7.90 4.13 -1.23
C ASP A 166 -8.54 4.70 0.05
N ASP A 167 -8.07 5.86 0.52
CA ASP A 167 -8.69 6.56 1.65
C ASP A 167 -10.00 7.24 1.19
N MET A 168 -10.03 7.78 -0.03
CA MET A 168 -11.25 8.38 -0.62
C MET A 168 -12.40 7.37 -0.70
N MET A 169 -12.14 6.11 -1.05
CA MET A 169 -13.19 5.09 -1.14
C MET A 169 -13.72 4.66 0.23
N LYS A 170 -13.01 4.99 1.32
CA LYS A 170 -13.44 4.76 2.70
C LYS A 170 -13.97 6.01 3.39
N LEU A 171 -14.11 7.10 2.63
CA LEU A 171 -14.63 8.36 3.13
C LEU A 171 -16.11 8.24 3.47
N GLN A 172 -16.48 8.64 4.67
CA GLN A 172 -17.85 8.61 5.17
C GLN A 172 -18.43 10.02 5.29
N PHE A 173 -19.76 10.13 5.25
CA PHE A 173 -20.43 11.43 5.48
C PHE A 173 -20.15 11.97 6.89
N GLY A 174 -19.95 11.09 7.87
CA GLY A 174 -19.55 11.47 9.22
C GLY A 174 -18.16 12.10 9.34
N ASN A 175 -17.36 12.10 8.28
CA ASN A 175 -16.09 12.85 8.22
C ASN A 175 -16.29 14.35 7.95
N PHE A 176 -17.50 14.77 7.61
CA PHE A 176 -17.84 16.16 7.33
C PHE A 176 -18.76 16.72 8.41
N SER A 177 -18.56 18.00 8.72
CA SER A 177 -19.45 18.74 9.61
C SER A 177 -19.64 20.18 9.09
N PRO A 178 -20.78 20.82 9.39
CA PRO A 178 -20.97 22.22 9.02
C PRO A 178 -20.00 23.11 9.78
N ASN A 179 -19.41 24.09 9.09
CA ASN A 179 -18.58 25.10 9.75
C ASN A 179 -19.44 26.24 10.29
N THR A 180 -19.58 26.31 11.62
CA THR A 180 -20.40 27.35 12.28
C THR A 180 -19.78 28.75 12.22
N GLN A 181 -18.46 28.85 12.02
CA GLN A 181 -17.76 30.13 11.90
C GLN A 181 -17.86 30.68 10.47
N TYR A 182 -17.79 29.80 9.46
CA TYR A 182 -17.81 30.17 8.05
C TYR A 182 -18.85 29.33 7.30
N SER A 183 -20.08 29.83 7.24
CA SER A 183 -21.26 29.09 6.73
C SER A 183 -21.18 28.61 5.29
N SER A 184 -20.28 29.18 4.48
CA SER A 184 -20.02 28.76 3.09
C SER A 184 -18.98 27.63 2.95
N THR A 185 -18.53 27.06 4.08
CA THR A 185 -17.48 26.03 4.12
C THR A 185 -17.94 24.80 4.88
N LEU A 186 -17.26 23.68 4.64
CA LEU A 186 -17.41 22.46 5.45
C LEU A 186 -16.14 22.24 6.26
N LEU A 187 -16.29 21.64 7.43
CA LEU A 187 -15.19 21.05 8.16
C LEU A 187 -15.05 19.59 7.71
N PHE A 188 -13.81 19.12 7.64
CA PHE A 188 -13.46 17.80 7.17
C PHE A 188 -12.35 17.21 8.04
N GLN A 189 -12.54 15.98 8.51
CA GLN A 189 -11.48 15.24 9.19
C GLN A 189 -11.36 13.83 8.64
N MET A 190 -10.18 13.49 8.09
CA MET A 190 -9.89 12.13 7.66
C MET A 190 -9.74 11.22 8.89
N ARG A 191 -10.60 10.22 9.02
CA ARG A 191 -10.57 9.29 10.17
C ARG A 191 -9.96 7.94 9.84
N TRP A 192 -9.82 7.63 8.55
CA TRP A 192 -9.34 6.34 8.10
C TRP A 192 -8.25 6.50 7.05
N SER A 193 -7.04 6.05 7.38
CA SER A 193 -5.90 5.97 6.47
C SER A 193 -4.86 5.03 7.08
N LYS A 194 -4.03 4.37 6.26
CA LYS A 194 -2.95 3.47 6.74
C LYS A 194 -1.92 4.16 7.63
N ASN A 195 -1.81 5.47 7.52
CA ASN A 195 -0.79 6.28 8.18
C ASN A 195 -1.37 7.18 9.28
N ILE A 196 -2.66 7.01 9.61
CA ILE A 196 -3.29 7.67 10.76
C ILE A 196 -3.31 6.63 11.86
N HIS A 197 -2.54 6.86 12.91
CA HIS A 197 -2.46 6.00 14.09
C HIS A 197 -3.08 6.66 15.31
N GLU A 198 -3.10 7.99 15.34
CA GLU A 198 -3.73 8.81 16.37
C GLU A 198 -4.51 9.98 15.75
N GLU A 199 -5.45 10.54 16.51
CA GLU A 199 -6.35 11.60 16.02
C GLU A 199 -5.61 12.84 15.48
N ARG A 200 -4.46 13.16 16.09
CA ARG A 200 -3.59 14.29 15.68
C ARG A 200 -2.86 14.07 14.35
N ASP A 201 -2.80 12.85 13.82
CA ASP A 201 -2.18 12.58 12.51
C ASP A 201 -3.02 13.12 11.35
N ALA A 202 -4.32 13.36 11.59
CA ALA A 202 -5.24 13.95 10.62
C ALA A 202 -6.08 15.05 11.30
N PRO A 203 -5.52 16.25 11.44
CA PRO A 203 -6.25 17.38 12.00
C PRO A 203 -7.45 17.74 11.11
N GLU A 204 -8.44 18.38 11.72
CA GLU A 204 -9.58 18.95 11.02
C GLU A 204 -9.12 20.03 10.02
N GLN A 205 -9.69 19.98 8.82
CA GLN A 205 -9.40 20.86 7.70
C GLN A 205 -10.69 21.58 7.27
N ILE A 206 -10.55 22.80 6.76
CA ILE A 206 -11.68 23.54 6.19
C ILE A 206 -11.72 23.27 4.68
N LEU A 207 -12.86 22.80 4.19
CA LEU A 207 -13.17 22.64 2.77
C LEU A 207 -13.88 23.89 2.25
N ILE A 208 -13.21 24.58 1.32
CA ILE A 208 -13.64 25.88 0.77
C ILE A 208 -13.98 25.70 -0.71
N GLY A 209 -14.92 26.49 -1.21
CA GLY A 209 -15.26 26.56 -2.63
C GLY A 209 -14.14 27.20 -3.45
N SER A 210 -13.99 26.76 -4.71
CA SER A 210 -13.12 27.41 -5.70
C SER A 210 -13.94 28.23 -6.68
N MET A 211 -13.36 29.34 -7.14
CA MET A 211 -13.91 30.14 -8.24
C MET A 211 -13.83 29.43 -9.59
N ASP A 212 -12.95 28.43 -9.73
CA ASP A 212 -12.97 27.55 -10.89
C ASP A 212 -13.92 26.37 -10.62
N PRO A 213 -15.07 26.29 -11.29
CA PRO A 213 -16.04 25.23 -11.08
C PRO A 213 -15.48 23.84 -11.43
N LYS A 214 -14.40 23.77 -12.22
CA LYS A 214 -13.71 22.51 -12.58
C LYS A 214 -13.18 21.80 -11.35
N MET A 215 -12.43 22.51 -10.52
CA MET A 215 -11.75 21.95 -9.35
C MET A 215 -12.47 22.23 -8.03
N CYS A 216 -13.58 22.99 -8.04
CA CYS A 216 -14.32 23.32 -6.83
C CYS A 216 -14.84 22.05 -6.14
N ALA A 217 -14.19 21.63 -5.06
CA ALA A 217 -14.51 20.39 -4.36
C ALA A 217 -15.95 20.39 -3.81
N LEU A 218 -16.40 21.51 -3.23
CA LEU A 218 -17.78 21.65 -2.75
C LEU A 218 -18.81 21.49 -3.87
N LEU A 219 -18.59 22.14 -5.02
CA LEU A 219 -19.52 22.08 -6.15
C LEU A 219 -19.57 20.67 -6.74
N ASN A 220 -18.42 20.07 -7.02
CA ASN A 220 -18.39 18.72 -7.60
C ASN A 220 -18.98 17.68 -6.63
N LEU A 221 -18.79 17.85 -5.31
CA LEU A 221 -19.40 17.03 -4.28
C LEU A 221 -20.93 17.17 -4.26
N ALA A 222 -21.44 18.41 -4.24
CA ALA A 222 -22.88 18.67 -4.26
C ALA A 222 -23.54 18.08 -5.51
N VAL A 223 -22.99 18.34 -6.70
CA VAL A 223 -23.52 17.82 -7.97
C VAL A 223 -23.55 16.29 -7.97
N TYR A 224 -22.50 15.63 -7.48
CA TYR A 224 -22.47 14.18 -7.39
C TYR A 224 -23.54 13.62 -6.44
N ILE A 225 -23.67 14.19 -5.25
CA ILE A 225 -24.67 13.76 -4.25
C ILE A 225 -26.09 13.93 -4.80
N GLU A 226 -26.38 15.09 -5.40
CA GLU A 226 -27.70 15.40 -5.96
C GLU A 226 -28.05 14.54 -7.18
N SER A 227 -27.05 14.21 -8.01
CA SER A 227 -27.25 13.40 -9.22
C SER A 227 -27.34 11.90 -8.94
N SER A 228 -26.99 11.45 -7.72
CA SER A 228 -26.86 10.04 -7.39
C SER A 228 -27.88 9.60 -6.34
N ALA A 229 -29.00 9.03 -6.82
CA ALA A 229 -30.20 8.72 -6.04
C ALA A 229 -30.00 7.86 -4.76
N ASN A 230 -28.89 7.12 -4.65
CA ASN A 230 -28.62 6.20 -3.53
C ASN A 230 -27.53 6.68 -2.57
N VAL A 231 -26.82 7.77 -2.88
CA VAL A 231 -25.67 8.23 -2.09
C VAL A 231 -26.10 8.68 -0.69
N THR A 232 -27.27 9.32 -0.57
CA THR A 232 -27.82 9.77 0.72
C THR A 232 -28.23 8.63 1.65
N SER A 233 -28.39 7.41 1.11
CA SER A 233 -28.68 6.19 1.89
C SER A 233 -27.43 5.40 2.30
N SER A 234 -26.26 5.83 1.82
CA SER A 234 -24.96 5.22 2.11
C SER A 234 -24.26 5.95 3.26
N GLU A 235 -23.53 5.20 4.09
CA GLU A 235 -22.59 5.78 5.05
C GLU A 235 -21.35 6.38 4.35
N PHE A 236 -20.95 5.75 3.24
CA PHE A 236 -19.79 6.14 2.44
C PHE A 236 -20.16 7.13 1.34
N VAL A 237 -19.28 8.10 1.10
CA VAL A 237 -19.44 9.11 0.04
C VAL A 237 -19.28 8.49 -1.34
N TYR A 238 -18.23 7.68 -1.54
CA TYR A 238 -17.90 7.10 -2.85
C TYR A 238 -17.87 5.57 -2.88
N GLY A 239 -17.44 4.92 -1.80
CA GLY A 239 -17.31 3.46 -1.72
C GLY A 239 -18.59 2.75 -1.30
N ASN A 240 -18.49 1.43 -1.12
CA ASN A 240 -19.58 0.57 -0.67
C ASN A 240 -19.26 -0.06 0.70
N PRO A 241 -20.25 -0.28 1.59
CA PRO A 241 -20.06 -1.06 2.82
C PRO A 241 -19.45 -2.45 2.62
N LYS A 242 -19.63 -3.05 1.44
CA LYS A 242 -19.06 -4.36 1.07
C LYS A 242 -17.60 -4.29 0.61
N ASP A 243 -17.07 -3.09 0.37
CA ASP A 243 -15.66 -2.91 0.05
C ASP A 243 -14.88 -3.14 1.34
N GLY A 244 -14.46 -4.39 1.57
CA GLY A 244 -14.08 -4.92 2.87
C GLY A 244 -13.31 -3.96 3.78
N ASP A 245 -13.74 -3.89 5.04
CA ASP A 245 -12.89 -3.33 6.08
C ASP A 245 -11.63 -4.17 6.19
N ARG A 246 -10.48 -3.50 6.15
CA ARG A 246 -9.29 -4.16 6.64
C ARG A 246 -9.53 -4.41 8.11
N ALA A 247 -9.62 -5.68 8.50
CA ALA A 247 -9.51 -6.10 9.89
C ALA A 247 -8.35 -5.32 10.51
N ASN A 248 -8.68 -4.37 11.40
CA ASN A 248 -7.70 -3.65 12.19
C ASN A 248 -6.87 -4.72 12.89
N LYS A 249 -5.55 -4.62 12.72
CA LYS A 249 -4.61 -5.42 13.47
C LYS A 249 -4.33 -4.65 14.75
N ASP A 250 -4.80 -5.19 15.86
CA ASP A 250 -4.07 -5.08 17.12
C ASP A 250 -2.77 -5.90 17.03
#